data_AF-A0AAW9SEU2-F1
#
_entry.id   AF-A0AAW9SEU2-F1
#
_cell.length_a   1.000
_cell.length_b   1.000
_cell.length_c   1.000
_cell.angle_alpha   90.00
_cell.angle_beta   90.00
_cell.angle_gamma   90.00
#
_symmetry.space_group_name_H-M   'P 1'
#
loop_
_entity.id
_entity.type
_entity.pdbx_description
1 polymer ?
#
loop_
_entity_poly.entity_id
_entity_poly.type
_entity_poly.pdbx_seq_one_letter_code
_entity_poly.pdbx_strand_id
1 'polypeptide(L)'
;MTTEISTRLANKAPAEVDQAILSQASQLGVALRAGYKTVFPKGGGSYDMVTGYDVGGSVTQAPAMLRSVQAASTPAETRSIEGWLAELSVLTIPRKGDEMSGEVTLVAYASRLGQYPADIARAALLDHPWKFWPSWVELQDVCDRLNAPRRHMAAALANPAAPEPDPVAPRATHEQTSAILAGAGYTPKRLDEVRRHRMASTDAEMQAADKAPAHHWSETVAPDSPEMEALRKSRDENPLVQEARRMQMAREERQKASA
;
A
#
# COMPACT_ATOMS: atom_id res chain seq x y z
N MET A 1 -12.32 -40.33 9.40
CA MET A 1 -11.11 -39.55 9.76
C MET A 1 -11.06 -38.19 9.06
N THR A 2 -11.40 -38.08 7.76
CA THR A 2 -11.43 -36.79 7.04
C THR A 2 -12.43 -35.79 7.61
N THR A 3 -13.62 -36.25 8.03
CA THR A 3 -14.67 -35.43 8.66
C THR A 3 -14.18 -34.69 9.90
N GLU A 4 -13.58 -35.39 10.87
CA GLU A 4 -13.09 -34.80 12.12
C GLU A 4 -12.02 -33.74 11.89
N ILE A 5 -11.12 -33.99 10.93
CA ILE A 5 -10.06 -33.03 10.55
C ILE A 5 -10.69 -31.78 9.95
N SER A 6 -11.62 -31.93 9.01
CA SER A 6 -12.29 -30.80 8.35
C SER A 6 -13.09 -29.94 9.33
N THR A 7 -13.84 -30.55 10.26
CA THR A 7 -14.59 -29.83 11.29
C THR A 7 -13.67 -29.08 12.25
N ARG A 8 -12.55 -29.70 12.66
CA ARG A 8 -11.56 -29.03 13.50
C ARG A 8 -10.91 -27.84 12.79
N LEU A 9 -10.61 -27.97 11.50
CA LEU A 9 -10.07 -26.89 10.69
C LEU A 9 -11.07 -25.74 10.59
N ALA A 10 -12.33 -26.03 10.26
CA ALA A 10 -13.38 -25.02 10.10
C ALA A 10 -13.51 -24.07 11.31
N ASN A 11 -13.22 -24.54 12.53
CA ASN A 11 -13.31 -23.71 13.74
C ASN A 11 -12.07 -22.84 14.02
N LYS A 12 -11.09 -22.79 13.11
CA LYS A 12 -9.87 -21.99 13.25
C LYS A 12 -9.81 -20.91 12.17
N ALA A 13 -9.22 -19.77 12.51
CA ALA A 13 -8.93 -18.76 11.50
C ALA A 13 -7.82 -19.28 10.57
N PRO A 14 -7.89 -19.00 9.24
CA PRO A 14 -6.86 -19.47 8.30
C PRO A 14 -5.44 -19.05 8.68
N ALA A 15 -5.27 -17.84 9.20
CA ALA A 15 -3.98 -17.33 9.67
C ALA A 15 -3.42 -18.14 10.87
N GLU A 16 -4.27 -18.63 11.78
CA GLU A 16 -3.83 -19.47 12.90
C GLU A 16 -3.34 -20.84 12.43
N VAL A 17 -4.05 -21.42 11.45
CA VAL A 17 -3.64 -22.69 10.84
C VAL A 17 -2.30 -22.52 10.14
N ASP A 18 -2.12 -21.43 9.39
CA ASP A 18 -0.85 -21.12 8.71
C ASP A 18 0.31 -20.93 9.70
N GLN A 19 0.08 -20.22 10.81
CA GLN A 19 1.08 -20.06 11.86
C GLN A 19 1.42 -21.39 12.53
N ALA A 20 0.44 -22.28 12.75
CA ALA A 20 0.68 -23.60 13.30
C ALA A 20 1.56 -24.46 12.36
N ILE A 21 1.34 -24.36 11.04
CA ILE A 21 2.18 -25.02 10.02
C ILE A 21 3.62 -24.50 10.09
N LEU A 22 3.82 -23.17 10.15
CA LEU A 22 5.16 -22.57 10.25
C LEU A 22 5.87 -22.96 11.56
N SER A 23 5.15 -23.00 12.67
CA SER A 23 5.66 -23.44 13.97
C SER A 23 6.10 -24.90 13.93
N GLN A 24 5.26 -25.78 13.35
CA GLN A 24 5.59 -27.19 13.17
C GLN A 24 6.81 -27.39 12.27
N ALA A 25 6.91 -26.64 11.17
CA ALA A 25 8.07 -26.69 10.28
C ALA A 25 9.37 -26.36 11.04
N SER A 26 9.35 -25.29 11.85
CA SER A 26 10.47 -24.90 12.69
C SER A 26 10.88 -26.01 13.68
N GLN A 27 9.90 -26.66 14.33
CA GLN A 27 10.17 -27.79 15.24
C GLN A 27 10.81 -29.00 14.54
N LEU A 28 10.49 -29.23 13.27
CA LEU A 28 11.09 -30.29 12.44
C LEU A 28 12.43 -29.87 11.81
N GLY A 29 12.92 -28.67 12.13
CA GLY A 29 14.14 -28.11 11.54
C GLY A 29 13.99 -27.73 10.06
N VAL A 30 12.77 -27.55 9.56
CA VAL A 30 12.46 -27.07 8.22
C VAL A 30 12.20 -25.56 8.30
N ALA A 31 13.03 -24.77 7.61
CA ALA A 31 12.86 -23.33 7.53
C ALA A 31 11.99 -22.99 6.31
N LEU A 32 10.81 -22.41 6.54
CA LEU A 32 9.95 -21.84 5.50
C LEU A 32 10.01 -20.32 5.58
N ARG A 33 10.61 -19.67 4.58
CA ARG A 33 10.73 -18.19 4.54
C ARG A 33 9.80 -17.63 3.48
N ALA A 34 8.85 -16.80 3.91
CA ALA A 34 7.89 -16.18 3.00
C ALA A 34 8.50 -14.98 2.27
N GLY A 35 8.33 -14.94 0.95
CA GLY A 35 8.45 -13.72 0.15
C GLY A 35 7.14 -12.94 0.15
N TYR A 36 7.21 -11.62 0.25
CA TYR A 36 6.02 -10.75 0.26
C TYR A 36 6.12 -9.70 -0.83
N LYS A 37 4.96 -9.36 -1.39
CA LYS A 37 4.76 -8.22 -2.29
C LYS A 37 3.58 -7.41 -1.82
N THR A 38 3.77 -6.12 -1.60
CA THR A 38 2.69 -5.19 -1.31
C THR A 38 1.89 -4.90 -2.59
N VAL A 39 0.59 -5.15 -2.54
CA VAL A 39 -0.37 -4.89 -3.63
C VAL A 39 -1.17 -3.62 -3.32
N PHE A 40 -1.31 -2.76 -4.33
CA PHE A 40 -2.07 -1.51 -4.26
C PHE A 40 -3.29 -1.60 -5.19
N PRO A 41 -4.43 -2.15 -4.73
CA PRO A 41 -5.65 -2.22 -5.53
C PRO A 41 -6.22 -0.83 -5.82
N LYS A 42 -6.90 -0.68 -6.97
CA LYS A 42 -7.57 0.58 -7.32
C LYS A 42 -8.69 0.88 -6.32
N GLY A 43 -8.60 2.03 -5.65
CA GLY A 43 -9.66 2.52 -4.75
C GLY A 43 -9.68 1.88 -3.35
N GLY A 44 -8.58 1.23 -2.92
CA GLY A 44 -8.47 0.60 -1.61
C GLY A 44 -7.11 0.83 -0.92
N GLY A 45 -6.98 0.31 0.29
CA GLY A 45 -5.71 0.27 1.03
C GLY A 45 -4.75 -0.78 0.46
N SER A 46 -3.46 -0.67 0.80
CA SER A 46 -2.45 -1.65 0.44
C SER A 46 -2.49 -2.88 1.34
N TYR A 47 -2.15 -4.04 0.80
CA TYR A 47 -1.96 -5.26 1.60
C TYR A 47 -0.75 -6.07 1.11
N ASP A 48 -0.12 -6.80 2.02
CA ASP A 48 0.98 -7.71 1.69
C ASP A 48 0.42 -9.06 1.23
N MET A 49 0.90 -9.52 0.08
CA MET A 49 0.57 -10.81 -0.50
C MET A 49 1.81 -11.69 -0.51
N VAL A 50 1.69 -12.92 -0.03
CA VAL A 50 2.75 -13.93 -0.13
C VAL A 50 2.95 -14.27 -1.60
N THR A 51 4.19 -14.21 -2.08
CA THR A 51 4.55 -14.54 -3.47
C THR A 51 5.17 -15.93 -3.61
N GLY A 52 5.74 -16.46 -2.52
CA GLY A 52 6.43 -17.73 -2.53
C GLY A 52 7.02 -18.07 -1.15
N TYR A 53 7.54 -19.29 -1.05
CA TYR A 53 8.34 -19.72 0.10
C TYR A 53 9.67 -20.29 -0.37
N ASP A 54 10.73 -19.95 0.36
CA ASP A 54 12.00 -20.65 0.27
C ASP A 54 12.07 -21.73 1.36
N VAL A 55 12.48 -22.94 0.97
CA VAL A 55 12.69 -24.06 1.90
C VAL A 55 14.17 -24.19 2.23
N GLY A 56 14.51 -24.12 3.51
CA GLY A 56 15.85 -24.39 4.02
C GLY A 56 15.84 -25.40 5.17
N GLY A 57 17.01 -25.74 5.67
CA GLY A 57 17.16 -26.65 6.82
C GLY A 57 17.07 -28.12 6.41
N SER A 58 16.31 -28.91 7.17
CA SER A 58 16.28 -30.37 7.06
C SER A 58 15.51 -30.86 5.83
N VAL A 59 16.24 -31.20 4.76
CA VAL A 59 15.67 -31.75 3.52
C VAL A 59 14.95 -33.08 3.74
N THR A 60 15.37 -33.87 4.74
CA THR A 60 14.76 -35.17 5.05
C THR A 60 13.36 -35.06 5.66
N GLN A 61 13.03 -33.93 6.29
CA GLN A 61 11.74 -33.67 6.90
C GLN A 61 10.75 -32.93 5.98
N ALA A 62 11.22 -32.41 4.84
CA ALA A 62 10.36 -31.70 3.88
C ALA A 62 9.15 -32.53 3.40
N PRO A 63 9.26 -33.85 3.09
CA PRO A 63 8.10 -34.66 2.72
C PRO A 63 7.09 -34.86 3.86
N ALA A 64 7.56 -34.94 5.11
CA ALA A 64 6.67 -35.02 6.27
C ALA A 64 5.92 -33.70 6.46
N MET A 65 6.62 -32.58 6.28
CA MET A 65 6.01 -31.26 6.34
C MET A 65 5.00 -31.04 5.22
N LEU A 66 5.28 -31.50 3.99
CA LEU A 66 4.33 -31.44 2.87
C LEU A 66 3.02 -32.16 3.19
N ARG A 67 3.08 -33.34 3.81
CA ARG A 67 1.88 -34.07 4.26
C ARG A 67 1.09 -33.29 5.30
N SER A 68 1.76 -32.60 6.22
CA SER A 68 1.09 -31.73 7.20
C SER A 68 0.38 -30.55 6.54
N VAL A 69 1.01 -29.90 5.55
CA VAL A 69 0.36 -28.83 4.76
C VAL A 69 -0.85 -29.37 3.99
N GLN A 70 -0.73 -30.55 3.37
CA GLN A 70 -1.83 -31.20 2.66
C GLN A 70 -2.99 -31.55 3.61
N ALA A 71 -2.69 -32.06 4.81
CA ALA A 71 -3.71 -32.34 5.82
C ALA A 71 -4.42 -31.06 6.29
N ALA A 72 -3.70 -29.95 6.44
CA ALA A 72 -4.28 -28.63 6.71
C ALA A 72 -5.03 -28.01 5.53
N SER A 73 -4.95 -28.63 4.35
CA SER A 73 -5.67 -28.24 3.13
C SER A 73 -6.90 -29.11 2.87
N THR A 74 -7.35 -29.89 3.86
CA THR A 74 -8.51 -30.78 3.74
C THR A 74 -9.79 -29.96 3.52
N PRO A 75 -10.57 -30.21 2.44
CA PRO A 75 -11.82 -29.51 2.20
C PRO A 75 -12.91 -29.80 3.25
N ALA A 76 -13.88 -28.90 3.34
CA ALA A 76 -15.08 -29.13 4.14
C ALA A 76 -16.02 -30.13 3.46
N GLU A 77 -16.84 -30.80 4.28
CA GLU A 77 -17.95 -31.60 3.76
C GLU A 77 -19.03 -30.70 3.15
N THR A 78 -19.67 -31.18 2.08
CA THR A 78 -20.72 -30.47 1.35
C THR A 78 -21.82 -29.96 2.29
N ARG A 79 -22.25 -30.78 3.26
CA ARG A 79 -23.30 -30.40 4.22
C ARG A 79 -22.89 -29.23 5.12
N SER A 80 -21.63 -29.16 5.51
CA SER A 80 -21.12 -28.02 6.29
C SER A 80 -21.11 -26.75 5.44
N ILE A 81 -20.69 -26.86 4.18
CA ILE A 81 -20.68 -25.74 3.23
C ILE A 81 -22.10 -25.24 2.97
N GLU A 82 -23.07 -26.14 2.77
CA GLU A 82 -24.49 -25.79 2.62
C GLU A 82 -25.02 -25.04 3.85
N GLY A 83 -24.65 -25.49 5.06
CA GLY A 83 -24.97 -24.79 6.30
C GLY A 83 -24.43 -23.37 6.35
N TRP A 84 -23.17 -23.16 5.95
CA TRP A 84 -22.56 -21.83 5.91
C TRP A 84 -23.13 -20.94 4.81
N LEU A 85 -23.51 -21.51 3.67
CA LEU A 85 -24.21 -20.78 2.60
C LEU A 85 -25.60 -20.33 3.06
N ALA A 86 -26.31 -21.19 3.80
CA ALA A 86 -27.59 -20.81 4.41
C ALA A 86 -27.40 -19.67 5.43
N GLU A 87 -26.37 -19.73 6.26
CA GLU A 87 -26.06 -18.64 7.21
C GLU A 87 -25.71 -17.33 6.47
N LEU A 88 -24.86 -17.38 5.44
CA LEU A 88 -24.55 -16.22 4.61
C LEU A 88 -25.81 -15.59 3.99
N SER A 89 -26.81 -16.41 3.62
CA SER A 89 -28.06 -15.92 3.02
C SER A 89 -28.88 -15.09 3.99
N VAL A 90 -28.78 -15.39 5.28
CA VAL A 90 -29.44 -14.64 6.36
C VAL A 90 -28.69 -13.34 6.68
N LEU A 91 -27.36 -13.36 6.56
CA LEU A 91 -26.51 -12.22 6.89
C LEU A 91 -26.47 -11.15 5.78
N THR A 92 -26.78 -11.51 4.54
CA THR A 92 -26.67 -10.61 3.38
C THR A 92 -27.99 -9.96 2.99
N ILE A 93 -27.90 -8.76 2.41
CA ILE A 93 -29.08 -8.05 1.89
C ILE A 93 -29.41 -8.62 0.49
N PRO A 94 -30.69 -8.91 0.19
CA PRO A 94 -31.09 -9.35 -1.15
C PRO A 94 -30.86 -8.26 -2.20
N ARG A 95 -30.36 -8.62 -3.38
CA ARG A 95 -30.23 -7.69 -4.51
C ARG A 95 -31.57 -7.56 -5.23
N LYS A 96 -31.88 -6.38 -5.75
CA LYS A 96 -33.11 -6.14 -6.51
C LYS A 96 -33.04 -6.92 -7.84
N GLY A 97 -33.98 -7.84 -8.06
CA GLY A 97 -34.07 -8.65 -9.28
C GLY A 97 -33.38 -10.03 -9.22
N ASP A 98 -32.96 -10.48 -8.04
CA ASP A 98 -32.33 -11.79 -7.84
C ASP A 98 -33.40 -12.86 -7.56
N GLU A 99 -34.16 -13.25 -8.60
CA GLU A 99 -35.21 -14.30 -8.53
C GLU A 99 -34.72 -15.69 -8.99
N MET A 100 -33.43 -15.82 -9.30
CA MET A 100 -32.89 -17.05 -9.90
C MET A 100 -32.83 -18.18 -8.87
N SER A 101 -33.36 -19.36 -9.26
CA SER A 101 -33.51 -20.57 -8.44
C SER A 101 -32.36 -20.78 -7.44
N GLY A 102 -32.64 -20.49 -6.16
CA GLY A 102 -31.66 -20.55 -5.08
C GLY A 102 -31.00 -21.92 -4.98
N GLU A 103 -31.71 -23.01 -5.27
CA GLU A 103 -31.19 -24.38 -5.17
C GLU A 103 -30.07 -24.67 -6.18
N VAL A 104 -30.24 -24.33 -7.46
CA VAL A 104 -29.20 -24.58 -8.49
C VAL A 104 -27.94 -23.75 -8.20
N THR A 105 -28.13 -22.54 -7.67
CA THR A 105 -27.03 -21.65 -7.27
C THR A 105 -26.27 -22.21 -6.07
N LEU A 106 -26.97 -22.69 -5.04
CA LEU A 106 -26.36 -23.26 -3.83
C LEU A 106 -25.52 -24.51 -4.13
N VAL A 107 -26.01 -25.42 -4.98
CA VAL A 107 -25.25 -26.62 -5.38
C VAL A 107 -23.96 -26.25 -6.10
N ALA A 108 -24.00 -25.26 -7.01
CA ALA A 108 -22.82 -24.79 -7.72
C ALA A 108 -21.78 -24.16 -6.78
N TYR A 109 -22.23 -23.35 -5.81
CA TYR A 109 -21.34 -22.77 -4.80
C TYR A 109 -20.73 -23.85 -3.91
N ALA A 110 -21.54 -24.79 -3.41
CA ALA A 110 -21.08 -25.87 -2.53
C ALA A 110 -20.03 -26.75 -3.22
N SER A 111 -20.27 -27.12 -4.48
CA SER A 111 -19.34 -27.92 -5.27
C SER A 111 -17.99 -27.22 -5.46
N ARG A 112 -17.99 -25.91 -5.77
CA ARG A 112 -16.74 -25.17 -5.98
C ARG A 112 -16.01 -24.84 -4.68
N LEU A 113 -16.74 -24.52 -3.62
CA LEU A 113 -16.16 -24.32 -2.28
C LEU A 113 -15.54 -25.60 -1.71
N GLY A 114 -16.04 -26.77 -2.11
CA GLY A 114 -15.42 -28.06 -1.81
C GLY A 114 -14.01 -28.26 -2.40
N GLN A 115 -13.50 -27.32 -3.20
CA GLN A 115 -12.12 -27.30 -3.68
C GLN A 115 -11.17 -26.55 -2.73
N TYR A 116 -11.71 -25.84 -1.73
CA TYR A 116 -10.94 -25.06 -0.76
C TYR A 116 -10.89 -25.76 0.60
N PRO A 117 -9.83 -25.52 1.39
CA PRO A 117 -9.75 -25.99 2.78
C PRO A 117 -10.93 -25.52 3.62
N ALA A 118 -11.34 -26.35 4.58
CA ALA A 118 -12.57 -26.13 5.35
C ALA A 118 -12.62 -24.78 6.08
N ASP A 119 -11.51 -24.37 6.69
CA ASP A 119 -11.35 -23.09 7.38
C ASP A 119 -11.41 -21.90 6.42
N ILE A 120 -10.87 -22.06 5.22
CA ILE A 120 -10.88 -21.02 4.18
C ILE A 120 -12.28 -20.82 3.62
N ALA A 121 -12.97 -21.91 3.27
CA ALA A 121 -14.35 -21.84 2.79
C ALA A 121 -15.26 -21.18 3.84
N ARG A 122 -15.14 -21.58 5.12
CA ARG A 122 -15.92 -20.95 6.20
C ARG A 122 -15.56 -19.49 6.38
N ALA A 123 -14.27 -19.14 6.46
CA ALA A 123 -13.85 -17.75 6.68
C ALA A 123 -14.26 -16.84 5.52
N ALA A 124 -14.15 -17.32 4.28
CA ALA A 124 -14.58 -16.57 3.10
C ALA A 124 -16.10 -16.31 3.09
N LEU A 125 -16.91 -17.25 3.60
CA LEU A 125 -18.35 -17.08 3.71
C LEU A 125 -18.76 -16.21 4.91
N LEU A 126 -18.23 -16.48 6.11
CA LEU A 126 -18.81 -15.98 7.36
C LEU A 126 -17.99 -14.87 8.04
N ASP A 127 -16.67 -14.84 7.82
CA ASP A 127 -15.80 -13.85 8.45
C ASP A 127 -15.56 -12.64 7.53
N HIS A 128 -15.76 -12.81 6.21
CA HIS A 128 -15.65 -11.72 5.24
C HIS A 128 -16.93 -10.85 5.24
N PRO A 129 -16.83 -9.51 5.30
CA PRO A 129 -17.98 -8.62 5.48
C PRO A 129 -18.75 -8.39 4.17
N TRP A 130 -19.56 -9.37 3.76
CA TRP A 130 -20.42 -9.26 2.59
C TRP A 130 -21.63 -8.37 2.85
N LYS A 131 -21.83 -7.34 2.03
CA LYS A 131 -23.06 -6.51 2.06
C LYS A 131 -24.22 -7.19 1.32
N PHE A 132 -23.91 -7.82 0.20
CA PHE A 132 -24.84 -8.53 -0.66
C PHE A 132 -24.29 -9.93 -0.89
N TRP A 133 -25.15 -10.85 -1.33
CA TRP A 133 -24.69 -12.16 -1.78
C TRP A 133 -23.56 -11.99 -2.82
N PRO A 134 -22.37 -12.59 -2.59
CA PRO A 134 -21.24 -12.41 -3.47
C PRO A 134 -21.45 -13.16 -4.77
N SER A 135 -20.99 -12.58 -5.88
CA SER A 135 -20.77 -13.36 -7.10
C SER A 135 -19.71 -14.42 -6.86
N TRP A 136 -19.71 -15.46 -7.70
CA TRP A 136 -18.69 -16.51 -7.59
C TRP A 136 -17.27 -15.95 -7.69
N VAL A 137 -17.03 -14.97 -8.57
CA VAL A 137 -15.69 -14.37 -8.77
C VAL A 137 -15.22 -13.65 -7.50
N GLU A 138 -16.08 -12.85 -6.87
CA GLU A 138 -15.73 -12.15 -5.63
C GLU A 138 -15.40 -13.14 -4.49
N LEU A 139 -16.20 -14.20 -4.36
CA LEU A 139 -15.96 -15.24 -3.35
C LEU A 139 -14.68 -16.03 -3.64
N GLN A 140 -14.45 -16.37 -4.91
CA GLN A 140 -13.24 -17.04 -5.36
C GLN A 140 -11.98 -16.22 -5.04
N ASP A 141 -11.99 -14.92 -5.32
CA ASP A 141 -10.86 -14.03 -5.03
C ASP A 141 -10.50 -14.03 -3.53
N VAL A 142 -11.51 -14.06 -2.65
CA VAL A 142 -11.30 -14.16 -1.19
C VAL A 142 -10.71 -15.52 -0.84
N CYS A 143 -11.27 -16.61 -1.34
CA CYS A 143 -10.77 -17.97 -1.09
C CYS A 143 -9.33 -18.16 -1.60
N ASP A 144 -9.02 -17.70 -2.81
CA ASP A 144 -7.70 -17.81 -3.42
C ASP A 144 -6.67 -17.00 -2.64
N ARG A 145 -7.02 -15.80 -2.20
CA ARG A 145 -6.15 -14.96 -1.35
C ARG A 145 -5.86 -15.62 0.00
N LEU A 146 -6.87 -16.17 0.66
CA LEU A 146 -6.70 -16.89 1.94
C LEU A 146 -5.90 -18.19 1.77
N ASN A 147 -6.00 -18.85 0.61
CA ASN A 147 -5.34 -20.13 0.34
C ASN A 147 -3.91 -19.98 -0.24
N ALA A 148 -3.55 -18.78 -0.70
CA ALA A 148 -2.26 -18.51 -1.30
C ALA A 148 -1.07 -18.97 -0.44
N PRO A 149 -1.01 -18.68 0.88
CA PRO A 149 0.12 -19.12 1.71
C PRO A 149 0.32 -20.65 1.67
N ARG A 150 -0.73 -21.44 1.85
CA ARG A 150 -0.65 -22.91 1.86
C ARG A 150 -0.26 -23.47 0.50
N ARG A 151 -0.78 -22.89 -0.58
CA ARG A 151 -0.40 -23.26 -1.95
C ARG A 151 1.09 -23.01 -2.19
N HIS A 152 1.60 -21.86 -1.76
CA HIS A 152 3.03 -21.55 -1.89
C HIS A 152 3.91 -22.45 -1.00
N MET A 153 3.50 -22.72 0.25
CA MET A 153 4.21 -23.67 1.13
C MET A 153 4.26 -25.07 0.52
N ALA A 154 3.13 -25.59 0.04
CA ALA A 154 3.07 -26.91 -0.59
C ALA A 154 3.93 -26.99 -1.85
N ALA A 155 3.89 -25.96 -2.71
CA ALA A 155 4.71 -25.89 -3.91
C ALA A 155 6.21 -25.88 -3.59
N ALA A 156 6.62 -25.06 -2.61
CA ALA A 156 8.02 -24.97 -2.19
C ALA A 156 8.52 -26.29 -1.57
N LEU A 157 7.71 -26.95 -0.76
CA LEU A 157 8.04 -28.24 -0.15
C LEU A 157 8.06 -29.40 -1.16
N ALA A 158 7.20 -29.35 -2.18
CA ALA A 158 7.18 -30.33 -3.26
C ALA A 158 8.37 -30.17 -4.21
N ASN A 159 8.89 -28.96 -4.37
CA ASN A 159 10.05 -28.67 -5.20
C ASN A 159 11.06 -27.78 -4.44
N PRO A 160 11.90 -28.37 -3.55
CA PRO A 160 12.84 -27.61 -2.72
C PRO A 160 14.00 -26.99 -3.50
N ALA A 161 14.14 -27.28 -4.79
CA ALA A 161 15.06 -26.60 -5.69
C ALA A 161 14.45 -25.25 -6.11
N ALA A 162 14.60 -24.27 -5.21
CA ALA A 162 14.37 -22.81 -5.28
C ALA A 162 13.57 -22.21 -6.46
N PRO A 163 12.59 -21.32 -6.19
CA PRO A 163 12.41 -20.21 -7.11
C PRO A 163 13.71 -19.39 -7.10
N GLU A 164 14.34 -19.21 -8.25
CA GLU A 164 15.31 -18.12 -8.42
C GLU A 164 14.67 -16.84 -7.87
N PRO A 165 15.40 -16.02 -7.09
CA PRO A 165 14.88 -14.73 -6.68
C PRO A 165 14.38 -14.02 -7.93
N ASP A 166 13.15 -13.47 -7.90
CA ASP A 166 12.63 -12.63 -8.97
C ASP A 166 13.78 -11.72 -9.41
N PRO A 167 14.15 -11.72 -10.71
CA PRO A 167 15.29 -10.95 -11.17
C PRO A 167 15.04 -9.53 -10.69
N VAL A 168 15.85 -9.07 -9.72
CA VAL A 168 15.79 -7.71 -9.22
C VAL A 168 16.01 -6.89 -10.47
N ALA A 169 14.94 -6.28 -10.98
CA ALA A 169 15.01 -5.53 -12.22
C ALA A 169 16.19 -4.57 -12.04
N PRO A 170 17.23 -4.66 -12.90
CA PRO A 170 18.45 -3.92 -12.67
C PRO A 170 18.06 -2.46 -12.51
N ARG A 171 18.53 -1.84 -11.43
CA ARG A 171 18.22 -0.45 -11.13
C ARG A 171 18.52 0.35 -12.39
N ALA A 172 17.50 1.04 -12.91
CA ALA A 172 17.64 1.80 -14.14
C ALA A 172 18.86 2.71 -14.01
N THR A 173 19.75 2.62 -15.00
CA THR A 173 20.94 3.46 -15.07
C THR A 173 20.52 4.93 -15.11
N HIS A 174 21.39 5.84 -14.69
CA HIS A 174 21.11 7.28 -14.74
C HIS A 174 20.63 7.73 -16.13
N GLU A 175 21.18 7.13 -17.19
CA GLU A 175 20.82 7.39 -18.58
C GLU A 175 19.40 6.91 -18.92
N GLN A 176 19.03 5.68 -18.53
CA GLN A 176 17.66 5.17 -18.68
C GLN A 176 16.65 6.02 -17.91
N THR A 177 16.97 6.39 -16.68
CA THR A 177 16.12 7.25 -15.85
C THR A 177 15.94 8.62 -16.50
N SER A 178 17.01 9.19 -17.07
CA SER A 178 16.97 10.46 -17.80
C SER A 178 16.11 10.36 -19.07
N ALA A 179 16.21 9.27 -19.81
CA ALA A 179 15.39 9.04 -21.01
C ALA A 179 13.89 8.87 -20.68
N ILE A 180 13.57 8.15 -19.60
CA ILE A 180 12.19 7.99 -19.11
C ILE A 180 11.61 9.35 -18.68
N LEU A 181 12.38 10.13 -17.91
CA LEU A 181 11.96 11.47 -17.48
C LEU A 181 11.76 12.42 -18.68
N ALA A 182 12.67 12.39 -19.65
CA ALA A 182 12.55 13.18 -20.88
C ALA A 182 11.32 12.77 -21.70
N GLY A 183 11.04 11.46 -21.82
CA GLY A 183 9.85 10.94 -22.50
C GLY A 183 8.54 11.34 -21.81
N ALA A 184 8.55 11.50 -20.49
CA ALA A 184 7.44 12.04 -19.70
C ALA A 184 7.40 13.58 -19.70
N GLY A 185 8.28 14.26 -20.44
CA GLY A 185 8.32 15.71 -20.56
C GLY A 185 9.00 16.44 -19.39
N TYR A 186 9.67 15.71 -18.48
CA TYR A 186 10.48 16.25 -17.38
C TYR A 186 11.92 16.48 -17.83
N THR A 187 12.13 17.54 -18.58
CA THR A 187 13.48 17.99 -18.95
C THR A 187 14.13 18.75 -17.79
N PRO A 188 15.49 18.86 -17.75
CA PRO A 188 16.19 19.64 -16.74
C PRO A 188 15.68 21.09 -16.62
N LYS A 189 15.36 21.73 -17.75
CA LYS A 189 14.77 23.08 -17.78
C LYS A 189 13.42 23.14 -17.07
N ARG A 190 12.56 22.14 -17.30
CA ARG A 190 11.24 22.05 -16.65
C ARG A 190 11.36 21.75 -15.15
N LEU A 191 12.33 20.91 -14.76
CA LEU A 191 12.61 20.66 -13.35
C LEU A 191 13.13 21.91 -12.62
N ASP A 192 13.92 22.74 -13.29
CA ASP A 192 14.37 24.02 -12.74
C ASP A 192 13.22 25.03 -12.64
N GLU A 193 12.28 25.06 -13.60
CA GLU A 193 11.04 25.85 -13.49
C GLU A 193 10.17 25.42 -12.31
N VAL A 194 9.94 24.11 -12.14
CA VAL A 194 9.21 23.56 -10.98
C VAL A 194 9.88 23.97 -9.66
N ARG A 195 11.22 23.97 -9.61
CA ARG A 195 11.97 24.41 -8.43
C ARG A 195 11.85 25.91 -8.14
N ARG A 196 11.71 26.74 -9.18
CA ARG A 196 11.53 28.19 -9.06
C ARG A 196 10.09 28.54 -8.64
N HIS A 197 9.11 27.75 -9.05
CA HIS A 197 7.70 27.98 -8.77
C HIS A 197 7.12 26.94 -7.81
N ARG A 198 7.71 26.82 -6.61
CA ARG A 198 7.33 25.83 -5.57
C ARG A 198 5.85 25.88 -5.14
N MET A 199 5.14 26.97 -5.44
CA MET A 199 3.73 27.19 -5.07
C MET A 199 2.79 27.15 -6.28
N ALA A 200 3.27 26.86 -7.49
CA ALA A 200 2.39 26.64 -8.64
C ALA A 200 1.67 25.30 -8.44
N SER A 201 0.35 25.35 -8.41
CA SER A 201 -0.52 24.18 -8.24
C SER A 201 -0.87 23.53 -9.59
N THR A 202 -0.62 24.25 -10.70
CA THR A 202 -0.87 23.79 -12.06
C THR A 202 0.25 24.19 -13.02
N ASP A 203 0.39 23.46 -14.14
CA ASP A 203 1.33 23.80 -15.21
C ASP A 203 1.04 25.18 -15.83
N ALA A 204 -0.23 25.57 -15.91
CA ALA A 204 -0.64 26.87 -16.45
C ALA A 204 -0.21 28.05 -15.55
N GLU A 205 -0.25 27.86 -14.22
CA GLU A 205 0.26 28.85 -13.26
C GLU A 205 1.78 29.03 -13.36
N MET A 206 2.50 27.94 -13.62
CA MET A 206 3.95 27.97 -13.83
C MET A 206 4.32 28.82 -15.07
N GLN A 207 3.55 28.70 -16.15
CA GLN A 207 3.77 29.46 -17.39
C GLN A 207 3.34 30.94 -17.29
N ALA A 208 2.42 31.28 -16.39
CA ALA A 208 1.90 32.64 -16.25
C ALA A 208 2.77 33.58 -15.39
N ALA A 209 3.78 33.05 -14.70
CA ALA A 209 4.60 33.79 -13.74
C ALA A 209 5.60 34.77 -14.36
N ASP A 210 5.77 34.78 -15.68
CA ASP A 210 6.68 35.67 -16.42
C ASP A 210 6.17 37.12 -16.61
N LYS A 211 5.16 37.56 -15.85
CA LYS A 211 4.70 38.96 -15.92
C LYS A 211 5.67 39.89 -15.20
N ALA A 212 6.02 40.99 -15.88
CA ALA A 212 6.99 41.99 -15.45
C ALA A 212 6.82 42.44 -13.98
N PRO A 213 7.92 42.72 -13.26
CA PRO A 213 7.87 43.09 -11.84
C PRO A 213 7.00 44.33 -11.67
N ALA A 214 6.02 44.24 -10.78
CA ALA A 214 5.24 45.40 -10.37
C ALA A 214 6.18 46.41 -9.69
N HIS A 215 6.24 47.64 -10.21
CA HIS A 215 6.97 48.73 -9.57
C HIS A 215 6.48 48.92 -8.14
N HIS A 216 7.41 49.05 -7.21
CA HIS A 216 7.05 49.29 -5.82
C HIS A 216 6.48 50.72 -5.71
N TRP A 217 5.44 50.93 -4.91
CA TRP A 217 4.68 52.19 -4.93
C TRP A 217 5.54 53.44 -4.66
N SER A 218 6.58 53.36 -3.82
CA SER A 218 7.50 54.49 -3.58
C SER A 218 8.46 54.82 -4.74
N GLU A 219 8.51 53.99 -5.78
CA GLU A 219 9.22 54.26 -7.04
C GLU A 219 8.40 55.18 -7.97
N THR A 220 7.09 55.28 -7.72
CA THR A 220 6.14 56.02 -8.57
C THR A 220 5.66 57.33 -7.97
N VAL A 221 5.98 57.60 -6.70
CA VAL A 221 5.54 58.81 -5.97
C VAL A 221 6.63 59.89 -6.02
N ALA A 222 6.24 61.14 -6.22
CA ALA A 222 7.16 62.27 -6.29
C ALA A 222 7.98 62.42 -4.97
N PRO A 223 9.30 62.72 -5.05
CA PRO A 223 10.17 62.80 -3.88
C PRO A 223 9.72 63.80 -2.80
N ASP A 224 9.04 64.87 -3.20
CA ASP A 224 8.59 65.97 -2.32
C ASP A 224 7.08 65.93 -2.08
N SER A 225 6.47 64.75 -2.26
CA SER A 225 5.05 64.58 -1.92
C SER A 225 4.82 64.63 -0.40
N PRO A 226 3.63 65.09 0.05
CA PRO A 226 3.26 65.09 1.46
C PRO A 226 3.37 63.70 2.12
N GLU A 227 3.13 62.63 1.35
CA GLU A 227 3.23 61.25 1.80
C GLU A 227 4.69 60.84 2.08
N MET A 228 5.63 61.25 1.21
CA MET A 228 7.06 61.02 1.42
C MET A 228 7.61 61.84 2.59
N GLU A 229 7.11 63.06 2.80
CA GLU A 229 7.44 63.87 3.97
C GLU A 229 6.95 63.22 5.27
N ALA A 230 5.71 62.74 5.29
CA ALA A 230 5.15 62.02 6.44
C ALA A 230 5.94 60.73 6.76
N LEU A 231 6.36 60.00 5.73
CA LEU A 231 7.16 58.79 5.90
C LEU A 231 8.58 59.09 6.40
N ARG A 232 9.23 60.15 5.89
CA ARG A 232 10.51 60.63 6.42
C ARG A 232 10.40 61.03 7.88
N LYS A 233 9.37 61.81 8.23
CA LYS A 233 9.09 62.22 9.61
C LYS A 233 8.87 61.01 10.52
N SER A 234 8.03 60.06 10.11
CA SER A 234 7.78 58.82 10.87
C SER A 234 9.05 58.01 11.06
N ARG A 235 9.92 57.93 10.03
CA ARG A 235 11.21 57.24 10.11
C ARG A 235 12.17 57.93 11.06
N ASP A 236 12.18 59.26 11.10
CA ASP A 236 13.05 60.03 12.00
C ASP A 236 12.56 60.01 13.45
N GLU A 237 11.25 59.91 13.68
CA GLU A 237 10.64 59.73 15.00
C GLU A 237 10.72 58.28 15.52
N ASN A 238 11.02 57.31 14.66
CA ASN A 238 11.04 55.89 15.04
C ASN A 238 12.26 55.56 15.94
N PRO A 239 12.03 55.08 17.18
CA PRO A 239 13.10 54.82 18.14
C PRO A 239 14.09 53.75 17.67
N LEU A 240 13.63 52.74 16.92
CA LEU A 240 14.50 51.68 16.40
C LEU A 240 15.48 52.22 15.34
N VAL A 241 15.00 53.16 14.50
CA VAL A 241 15.85 53.81 13.49
C VAL A 241 16.86 54.73 14.16
N GLN A 242 16.45 55.46 15.19
CA GLN A 242 17.34 56.32 15.97
C GLN A 242 18.43 55.51 16.70
N GLU A 243 18.07 54.34 17.25
CA GLU A 243 19.01 53.45 17.90
C GLU A 243 20.01 52.85 16.91
N ALA A 244 19.53 52.38 15.75
CA ALA A 244 20.38 51.88 14.68
C ALA A 244 21.39 52.94 14.19
N ARG A 245 20.95 54.20 14.01
CA ARG A 245 21.85 55.32 13.66
C ARG A 245 22.90 55.57 14.74
N ARG A 246 22.52 55.51 16.03
CA ARG A 246 23.47 55.63 17.15
C ARG A 246 24.51 54.52 17.15
N MET A 247 24.09 53.27 16.91
CA MET A 247 25.02 52.14 16.80
C MET A 247 25.98 52.30 15.62
N GLN A 248 25.49 52.83 14.49
CA GLN A 248 26.32 53.08 13.31
C GLN A 248 27.36 54.17 13.56
N MET A 249 26.98 55.30 14.17
CA MET A 249 27.95 56.36 14.53
C MET A 249 29.00 55.85 15.52
N ALA A 250 28.61 55.09 16.55
CA ALA A 250 29.55 54.49 17.50
C ALA A 250 30.51 53.50 16.82
N ARG A 251 30.05 52.78 15.79
CA ARG A 251 30.89 51.89 14.99
C ARG A 251 31.91 52.67 14.15
N GLU A 252 31.48 53.77 13.53
CA GLU A 252 32.35 54.64 12.73
C GLU A 252 33.39 55.36 13.59
N GLU A 253 33.05 55.80 14.79
CA GLU A 253 33.99 56.38 15.76
C GLU A 253 35.04 55.37 16.22
N ARG A 254 34.64 54.13 16.53
CA ARG A 254 35.58 53.04 16.85
C ARG A 254 36.52 52.72 15.70
N GLN A 255 36.03 52.76 14.46
CA GLN A 255 36.87 52.55 13.28
C GLN A 255 37.87 53.69 13.07
N LYS A 256 37.46 54.95 13.29
CA LYS A 256 38.36 56.11 13.20
C LYS A 256 39.40 56.16 14.32
N ALA A 257 39.06 55.73 15.53
CA ALA A 257 40.01 55.67 16.65
C ALA A 257 41.04 54.53 16.53
N SER A 258 40.78 53.56 15.65
CA SER A 258 41.66 52.42 15.35
C SER A 258 42.55 52.64 14.12
N ALA A 259 42.46 53.81 13.47
CA ALA A 259 43.23 54.21 12.30
C ALA A 259 44.22 55.33 12.69
#